data_AF-A0A7C6KE79-F1
#
_entry.id   AF-A0A7C6KE79-F1
#
_cell.length_a   1.000
_cell.length_b   1.000
_cell.length_c   1.000
_cell.angle_alpha   90.00
_cell.angle_beta   90.00
_cell.angle_gamma   90.00
#
_symmetry.space_group_name_H-M   'P 1'
#
loop_
_entity.id
_entity.type
_entity.pdbx_description
1 polymer ?
#
loop_
_entity_poly.entity_id
_entity_poly.type
_entity_poly.pdbx_seq_one_letter_code
_entity_poly.pdbx_strand_id
1 'polypeptide(L)'
;MPEKDPTTWTATTWVLALGMAFGGGVVNWYAKVRRGHTRAFNIIELIGEIFTSGFVGLGVFMLLAALDQPVGICAAASGVGGHMATRLLFAIERAVEVYLDNLAKKGK
;
A
#
# COMPACT_ATOMS: atom_id res chain seq x y z
N MET A 1 -10.29 -3.40 -26.36
CA MET A 1 -9.76 -2.02 -26.35
C MET A 1 -8.27 -2.11 -26.05
N PRO A 2 -7.39 -1.33 -26.69
CA PRO A 2 -5.95 -1.32 -26.46
C PRO A 2 -5.56 -1.20 -24.97
N GLU A 3 -6.44 -0.62 -24.14
CA GLU A 3 -6.26 -0.38 -22.70
C GLU A 3 -6.11 -1.61 -21.79
N LYS A 4 -6.23 -2.86 -22.28
CA LYS A 4 -5.99 -4.05 -21.44
C LYS A 4 -4.51 -4.38 -21.27
N ASP A 5 -3.68 -3.93 -22.21
CA ASP A 5 -2.25 -4.12 -22.15
C ASP A 5 -1.63 -2.93 -21.41
N PRO A 6 -1.00 -3.13 -20.24
CA PRO A 6 -0.36 -2.05 -19.49
C PRO A 6 0.74 -1.32 -20.29
N THR A 7 1.32 -1.98 -21.31
CA THR A 7 2.37 -1.40 -22.13
C THR A 7 1.86 -0.36 -23.12
N THR A 8 0.55 -0.33 -23.38
CA THR A 8 -0.09 0.65 -24.29
C THR A 8 -0.69 1.84 -23.54
N TRP A 9 -0.67 1.81 -22.20
CA TRP A 9 -1.25 2.87 -21.38
C TRP A 9 -0.55 4.21 -21.61
N THR A 10 -1.36 5.27 -21.66
CA THR A 10 -0.83 6.63 -21.71
C THR A 10 -0.01 6.95 -20.46
N ALA A 11 0.94 7.88 -20.58
CA ALA A 11 1.70 8.38 -19.43
C ALA A 11 0.78 8.90 -18.32
N THR A 12 -0.34 9.53 -18.67
CA THR A 12 -1.35 10.01 -17.72
C THR A 12 -1.96 8.88 -16.90
N THR A 13 -2.28 7.74 -17.54
CA THR A 13 -2.81 6.56 -16.85
C THR A 13 -1.79 5.99 -15.87
N TRP A 14 -0.52 5.91 -16.27
CA TRP A 14 0.56 5.46 -15.39
C TRP A 14 0.76 6.40 -14.19
N VAL A 15 0.78 7.71 -14.42
CA VAL A 15 0.90 8.71 -13.35
C VAL A 15 -0.27 8.62 -12.39
N LEU A 16 -1.51 8.44 -12.89
CA LEU A 16 -2.68 8.27 -12.04
C LEU A 16 -2.62 6.98 -11.23
N ALA A 17 -2.28 5.85 -11.87
CA ALA A 17 -2.20 4.55 -11.21
C ALA A 17 -1.15 4.54 -10.11
N LEU A 18 0.07 5.02 -10.40
CA LEU A 18 1.15 5.14 -9.43
C LEU A 18 0.82 6.17 -8.36
N GLY A 19 0.31 7.35 -8.76
CA GLY A 19 -0.06 8.42 -7.83
C GLY A 19 -1.09 7.97 -6.80
N MET A 20 -2.11 7.23 -7.22
CA MET A 20 -3.10 6.67 -6.29
C MET A 20 -2.52 5.54 -5.44
N ALA A 21 -1.77 4.61 -6.04
CA ALA A 21 -1.20 3.47 -5.35
C ALA A 21 -0.21 3.89 -4.24
N PHE A 22 0.70 4.82 -4.56
CA PHE A 22 1.64 5.38 -3.59
C PHE A 22 0.98 6.39 -2.65
N GLY A 23 -0.01 7.14 -3.14
CA GLY A 23 -0.78 8.10 -2.35
C GLY A 23 -1.49 7.46 -1.16
N GLY A 24 -1.96 6.22 -1.29
CA GLY A 24 -2.52 5.45 -0.17
C GLY A 24 -1.55 5.30 1.00
N GLY A 25 -0.27 5.03 0.72
CA GLY A 25 0.80 4.92 1.70
C GLY A 25 1.17 6.26 2.33
N VAL A 26 1.20 7.33 1.54
CA VAL A 26 1.44 8.70 2.03
C VAL A 26 0.34 9.15 2.99
N VAL A 27 -0.93 8.85 2.69
CA VAL A 27 -2.07 9.15 3.58
C VAL A 27 -1.95 8.39 4.90
N ASN A 28 -1.55 7.11 4.87
CA ASN A 28 -1.33 6.31 6.07
C ASN A 28 -0.21 6.90 6.93
N TRP A 29 0.92 7.26 6.32
CA TRP A 29 2.04 7.93 6.99
C TRP A 29 1.62 9.26 7.62
N TYR A 30 0.93 10.12 6.87
CA TYR A 30 0.45 11.41 7.39
C TYR A 30 -0.48 11.21 8.62
N ALA A 31 -1.38 10.22 8.55
CA ALA A 31 -2.26 9.89 9.67
C ALA A 31 -1.48 9.43 10.92
N LYS A 32 -0.35 8.72 10.76
CA LYS A 32 0.54 8.31 11.87
C LYS A 32 1.28 9.49 12.48
N VAL A 33 1.88 10.35 11.66
CA VAL A 33 2.57 11.57 12.12
C VAL A 33 1.63 12.43 12.96
N ARG A 34 0.39 12.62 12.48
CA ARG A 34 -0.62 13.41 13.20
C ARG A 34 -1.09 12.80 14.52
N ARG A 35 -0.90 11.50 14.73
CA ARG A 35 -1.29 10.77 15.96
C ARG A 35 -0.22 10.80 17.04
N GLY A 36 0.88 11.54 16.86
CA GLY A 36 1.89 11.75 17.90
C GLY A 36 2.66 10.50 18.32
N HIS A 37 2.51 9.38 17.61
CA HIS A 37 3.32 8.18 17.81
C HIS A 37 4.67 8.35 17.10
N THR A 38 5.37 9.42 17.42
CA THR A 38 6.77 9.66 17.04
C THR A 38 7.68 8.90 17.99
N ARG A 39 7.61 7.56 17.97
CA ARG A 39 8.87 6.84 17.85
C ARG A 39 9.26 7.04 16.40
N ALA A 40 10.49 7.41 16.12
CA ALA A 40 10.99 7.46 14.74
C ALA A 40 10.86 6.04 14.15
N PHE A 41 9.69 5.75 13.57
CA PHE A 41 9.47 4.66 12.63
C PHE A 41 10.60 4.80 11.62
N ASN A 42 11.42 3.77 11.51
CA ASN A 42 12.68 3.83 10.80
C ASN A 42 12.39 4.30 9.36
N ILE A 43 13.25 5.13 8.76
CA ILE A 43 13.05 5.56 7.35
C ILE A 43 12.86 4.34 6.44
N ILE A 44 13.52 3.22 6.79
CA ILE A 44 13.37 1.91 6.15
C ILE A 44 11.93 1.40 6.17
N GLU A 45 11.22 1.56 7.29
CA GLU A 45 9.83 1.13 7.45
C GLU A 45 8.89 1.98 6.60
N LEU A 46 9.10 3.29 6.55
CA LEU A 46 8.36 4.18 5.66
C LEU A 46 8.56 3.81 4.19
N ILE A 47 9.79 3.47 3.79
CA ILE A 47 10.09 2.98 2.44
C ILE A 47 9.33 1.67 2.17
N GLY A 48 9.33 0.74 3.13
CA GLY A 48 8.56 -0.51 3.06
C GLY A 48 7.06 -0.26 2.88
N GLU A 49 6.47 0.64 3.67
CA GLU A 49 5.07 1.04 3.56
C GLU A 49 4.71 1.60 2.18
N ILE A 50 5.51 2.56 1.71
CA ILE A 50 5.28 3.21 0.42
C ILE A 50 5.42 2.20 -0.71
N PHE A 51 6.44 1.33 -0.66
CA PHE A 51 6.65 0.29 -1.66
C PHE A 51 5.52 -0.74 -1.68
N THR A 52 5.09 -1.26 -0.53
CA THR A 52 3.99 -2.21 -0.47
C THR A 52 2.65 -1.58 -0.85
N SER A 53 2.41 -0.33 -0.47
CA SER A 53 1.24 0.44 -0.93
C SER A 53 1.24 0.57 -2.45
N GLY A 54 2.37 0.98 -3.03
CA GLY A 54 2.54 1.12 -4.47
C GLY A 54 2.32 -0.20 -5.19
N PHE A 55 2.92 -1.29 -4.71
CA PHE A 55 2.80 -2.61 -5.30
C PHE A 55 1.36 -3.13 -5.29
N VAL A 56 0.70 -3.11 -4.12
CA VAL A 56 -0.67 -3.62 -3.98
C VAL A 56 -1.66 -2.72 -4.69
N GLY A 57 -1.55 -1.39 -4.54
CA GLY A 57 -2.43 -0.43 -5.21
C GLY A 57 -2.32 -0.52 -6.73
N LEU A 58 -1.11 -0.61 -7.28
CA LEU A 58 -0.91 -0.78 -8.72
C LEU A 58 -1.51 -2.11 -9.20
N GLY A 59 -1.33 -3.20 -8.43
CA GLY A 59 -1.96 -4.48 -8.72
C GLY A 59 -3.49 -4.39 -8.76
N VAL A 60 -4.11 -3.67 -7.81
CA VAL A 60 -5.57 -3.43 -7.81
C VAL A 60 -6.01 -2.62 -9.03
N PHE A 61 -5.25 -1.59 -9.40
CA PHE A 61 -5.54 -0.80 -10.61
C PHE A 61 -5.53 -1.69 -11.85
N MET A 62 -4.45 -2.47 -12.03
CA MET A 62 -4.27 -3.35 -13.18
C MET A 62 -5.32 -4.44 -13.23
N LEU A 63 -5.69 -5.02 -12.08
CA LEU A 63 -6.74 -6.02 -12.00
C LEU A 63 -8.09 -5.48 -12.45
N LEU A 64 -8.49 -4.31 -11.93
CA LEU A 64 -9.76 -3.69 -12.30
C LEU A 64 -9.77 -3.22 -13.75
N ALA A 65 -8.65 -2.72 -14.26
CA ALA A 65 -8.50 -2.40 -15.68
C ALA A 65 -8.63 -3.65 -16.57
N ALA A 66 -8.08 -4.80 -16.15
CA ALA A 66 -8.24 -6.06 -16.86
C ALA A 66 -9.70 -6.57 -16.86
N LEU A 67 -10.47 -6.21 -15.82
CA LEU A 67 -11.91 -6.46 -15.68
C LEU A 67 -12.79 -5.40 -16.38
N ASP A 68 -12.21 -4.59 -17.28
CA ASP A 68 -12.90 -3.53 -18.02
C ASP A 68 -13.61 -2.50 -17.13
N GLN A 69 -13.11 -2.28 -15.91
CA GLN A 69 -13.67 -1.24 -15.04
C GLN A 69 -13.23 0.16 -15.48
N PRO A 70 -14.08 1.19 -15.28
CA PRO A 70 -13.73 2.57 -15.54
C PRO A 70 -12.45 3.00 -14.80
N VAL A 71 -11.59 3.76 -15.47
CA VAL A 71 -10.31 4.25 -14.92
C VAL A 71 -10.47 4.96 -13.57
N GLY A 72 -11.58 5.68 -13.36
CA GLY A 72 -11.87 6.32 -12.07
C GLY A 72 -12.07 5.32 -10.93
N ILE A 73 -12.71 4.17 -11.20
CA ILE A 73 -12.89 3.09 -10.22
C ILE A 73 -11.55 2.41 -9.94
N CYS A 74 -10.75 2.13 -10.99
CA CYS A 74 -9.41 1.58 -10.84
C CYS A 74 -8.52 2.47 -9.96
N ALA A 75 -8.54 3.78 -10.22
CA ALA A 75 -7.80 4.79 -9.46
C ALA A 75 -8.23 4.85 -7.99
N ALA A 76 -9.54 4.94 -7.74
CA ALA A 76 -10.09 5.00 -6.39
C ALA A 76 -9.78 3.73 -5.59
N ALA A 77 -10.02 2.55 -6.18
CA ALA A 77 -9.76 1.27 -5.56
C ALA A 77 -8.27 1.01 -5.33
N SER A 78 -7.39 1.46 -6.24
CA SER A 78 -5.93 1.44 -6.06
C SER A 78 -5.49 2.20 -4.82
N GLY A 79 -5.98 3.43 -4.64
CA GLY A 79 -5.66 4.23 -3.46
C GLY A 79 -6.15 3.61 -2.16
N VAL A 80 -7.39 3.09 -2.16
CA VAL A 80 -7.95 2.39 -0.99
C VAL A 80 -7.19 1.09 -0.70
N GLY A 81 -6.88 0.31 -1.73
CA GLY A 81 -6.15 -0.95 -1.64
C GLY A 81 -4.73 -0.75 -1.10
N GLY A 82 -4.00 0.23 -1.62
CA GLY A 82 -2.67 0.59 -1.12
C GLY A 82 -2.71 1.06 0.34
N HIS A 83 -3.67 1.91 0.70
CA HIS A 83 -3.87 2.34 2.10
C HIS A 83 -4.20 1.15 3.03
N MET A 84 -5.02 0.19 2.59
CA MET A 84 -5.35 -0.98 3.41
C MET A 84 -4.20 -1.99 3.50
N ALA A 85 -3.39 -2.12 2.45
CA ALA A 85 -2.22 -2.99 2.45
C ALA A 85 -1.19 -2.60 3.52
N THR A 86 -0.92 -1.31 3.67
CA THR A 86 -0.01 -0.83 4.73
C THR A 86 -0.54 -1.16 6.12
N ARG A 87 -1.86 -1.01 6.36
CA ARG A 87 -2.47 -1.41 7.64
C ARG A 87 -2.34 -2.89 7.94
N LEU A 88 -2.45 -3.75 6.93
CA LEU A 88 -2.26 -5.18 7.08
C LEU A 88 -0.81 -5.51 7.45
N LEU A 89 0.18 -4.87 6.81
CA LEU A 89 1.58 -5.04 7.19
C LEU A 89 1.82 -4.72 8.66
N PHE A 90 1.31 -3.58 9.16
CA PHE A 90 1.43 -3.24 10.59
C PHE A 90 0.80 -4.26 11.52
N ALA A 91 -0.35 -4.82 11.13
CA ALA A 91 -1.00 -5.84 11.93
C ALA A 91 -0.16 -7.14 11.98
N ILE A 92 0.47 -7.51 10.86
CA ILE A 92 1.34 -8.69 10.77
C ILE A 92 2.61 -8.49 11.60
N GLU A 93 3.30 -7.36 11.44
CA GLU A 93 4.52 -7.05 12.21
C GLU A 93 4.26 -7.14 13.71
N ARG A 94 3.18 -6.50 14.17
CA ARG A 94 2.79 -6.55 15.59
C ARG A 94 2.44 -7.96 16.07
N ALA A 95 1.81 -8.77 15.23
CA ALA A 95 1.49 -10.15 15.57
C ALA A 95 2.76 -11.01 15.69
N VAL A 96 3.73 -10.81 14.79
CA VAL A 96 5.03 -11.49 14.81
C VAL A 96 5.83 -11.09 16.04
N GLU A 97 5.91 -9.80 16.38
CA GLU A 97 6.59 -9.33 17.60
C GLU A 97 6.03 -10.00 18.86
N VAL A 98 4.70 -10.01 19.01
CA VAL A 98 4.04 -10.67 20.16
C VAL A 98 4.32 -12.17 20.19
N TYR A 99 4.33 -12.82 19.03
CA TYR A 99 4.65 -14.25 18.95
C TYR A 99 6.08 -14.55 19.38
N LEU A 100 7.06 -13.78 18.88
CA LEU A 100 8.47 -13.92 19.23
C LEU A 100 8.74 -13.64 20.72
N ASP A 101 8.13 -12.60 21.28
CA ASP A 101 8.24 -12.28 22.71
C ASP A 101 7.70 -13.40 23.61
N ASN A 102 6.61 -14.04 23.21
CA ASN A 102 6.04 -15.17 23.94
C ASN A 102 6.94 -16.40 23.90
N LEU A 103 7.59 -16.68 22.78
CA LEU A 103 8.59 -17.75 22.67
C LEU A 103 9.80 -17.47 23.56
N ALA A 104 10.31 -16.24 23.56
CA ALA A 104 11.45 -15.83 24.38
C ALA A 104 11.16 -15.97 25.90
N LYS A 105 9.92 -15.67 26.33
CA LYS A 105 9.50 -15.85 27.73
C LYS A 105 9.33 -17.32 28.14
N LYS A 106 8.98 -18.21 27.21
CA LYS A 106 8.79 -19.64 27.48
C LYS A 106 10.11 -20.42 27.56
N GLY A 107 11.21 -19.85 27.05
CA GLY A 107 12.56 -20.41 27.13
C GLY A 107 13.38 -19.93 28.34
N LYS A 108 12.82 -19.06 29.20
CA LYS A 108 13.36 -18.70 30.52
C LYS A 108 12.56 -19.41 31.61
#